data_AF-A0A842ZNA2-F1
#
_entry.id   AF-A0A842ZNA2-F1
#
_cell.length_a   1.000
_cell.length_b   1.000
_cell.length_c   1.000
_cell.angle_alpha   90.00
_cell.angle_beta   90.00
_cell.angle_gamma   90.00
#
_symmetry.space_group_name_H-M   'P 1'
#
loop_
_entity.id
_entity.type
_entity.pdbx_description
1 polymer ?
#
loop_
_entity_poly.entity_id
_entity_poly.type
_entity_poly.pdbx_seq_one_letter_code
_entity_poly.pdbx_strand_id
1 'polypeptide(L)'
;MEKRYMERLVGKYCKIVTKEPGEERANVVTGILEDVDYKDGFILVDSSQGLGCLRIDTIIAIKPGKKHRPENKTRLNDDEADVGIGTLIVFIAMVLVAAVAASVIMQTAENLQQRAYAVGKQTIRDVSTGLRVIGVTGYTDVNKTKIEYLAIAITPRAGSYDVDLNKTLLYIQLDNYSVLSLNLASKANRVTDGGIFNTLNLSLLNATNYGVISIHDRDDSIMKTNGISTADQAILIVNLTAVLSATNGLLPGEVLEGKLVPDVGASGIFVAYSPNAFKYRVCEV
;
A
#
# COMPACT_ATOMS: atom_id res chain seq x y z
N MET A 1 22.39 61.06 -73.04
CA MET A 1 22.72 61.32 -71.62
C MET A 1 21.63 60.64 -70.82
N GLU A 2 21.81 59.54 -70.09
CA GLU A 2 22.94 59.17 -69.25
C GLU A 2 23.00 57.64 -68.98
N LYS A 3 22.83 56.77 -70.00
CA LYS A 3 23.12 55.31 -69.86
C LYS A 3 24.57 55.03 -69.39
N ARG A 4 25.49 55.99 -69.49
CA ARG A 4 26.86 55.90 -68.95
C ARG A 4 27.03 56.47 -67.53
N TYR A 5 26.02 57.12 -66.96
CA TYR A 5 26.13 57.74 -65.65
C TYR A 5 25.95 56.73 -64.52
N MET A 6 24.94 55.86 -64.63
CA MET A 6 24.70 54.82 -63.64
C MET A 6 25.84 53.80 -63.59
N GLU A 7 26.48 53.48 -64.72
CA GLU A 7 27.71 52.65 -64.75
C GLU A 7 28.85 53.24 -63.89
N ARG A 8 28.96 54.58 -63.76
CA ARG A 8 29.96 55.23 -62.90
C ARG A 8 29.61 55.25 -61.42
N LEU A 9 28.39 54.86 -61.10
CA LEU A 9 27.86 54.74 -59.74
C LEU A 9 27.94 53.31 -59.22
N VAL A 10 28.25 52.33 -60.08
CA VAL A 10 28.51 50.95 -59.67
C VAL A 10 29.66 50.91 -58.65
N GLY A 11 29.45 50.18 -57.56
CA GLY A 11 30.34 50.11 -56.40
C GLY A 11 30.24 51.29 -55.43
N LYS A 12 29.37 52.27 -55.65
CA LYS A 12 29.18 53.42 -54.75
C LYS A 12 27.86 53.34 -53.99
N TYR A 13 27.89 53.78 -52.73
CA TYR A 13 26.68 53.99 -51.95
C TYR A 13 25.86 55.13 -52.57
N CYS A 14 24.63 54.82 -52.97
CA CYS A 14 23.72 55.71 -53.64
C CYS A 14 22.42 55.84 -52.85
N LYS A 15 21.81 57.03 -52.94
CA LYS A 15 20.40 57.24 -52.58
C LYS A 15 19.62 57.27 -53.88
N ILE A 16 18.66 56.35 -54.01
CA ILE A 16 17.87 56.10 -55.21
C ILE A 16 16.44 56.42 -54.86
N VAL A 17 15.81 57.30 -55.63
CA VAL A 17 14.41 57.69 -55.45
C VAL A 17 13.61 56.98 -56.53
N THR A 18 12.68 56.12 -56.12
CA THR A 18 11.82 55.35 -57.02
C THR A 18 10.35 55.74 -56.86
N LYS A 19 9.58 55.67 -57.93
CA LYS A 19 8.12 55.83 -57.92
C LYS A 19 7.51 54.84 -58.90
N GLU A 20 6.67 53.95 -58.39
CA GLU A 20 5.99 52.96 -59.22
C GLU A 20 4.77 53.57 -59.93
N PRO A 21 4.41 53.08 -61.13
CA PRO A 21 3.24 53.56 -61.84
C PRO A 21 1.96 53.25 -61.04
N GLY A 22 1.29 54.29 -60.56
CA GLY A 22 0.09 54.20 -59.73
C GLY A 22 0.28 54.65 -58.28
N GLU A 23 1.52 54.85 -57.80
CA GLU A 23 1.77 55.44 -56.48
C GLU A 23 1.79 56.98 -56.53
N GLU A 24 1.17 57.64 -55.55
CA GLU A 24 1.26 59.11 -55.43
C GLU A 24 2.60 59.57 -54.85
N ARG A 25 3.27 58.73 -54.04
CA ARG A 25 4.51 59.06 -53.31
C ARG A 25 5.72 58.35 -53.89
N ALA A 26 6.89 58.98 -53.79
CA ALA A 26 8.16 58.37 -54.14
C ALA A 26 8.82 57.76 -52.90
N ASN A 27 9.44 56.58 -53.06
CA ASN A 27 10.20 55.87 -52.04
C ASN A 27 11.71 56.11 -52.22
N VAL A 28 12.46 56.06 -51.12
CA VAL A 28 13.91 56.25 -51.13
C VAL A 28 14.59 54.95 -50.72
N VAL A 29 15.35 54.36 -51.63
CA VAL A 29 16.20 53.20 -51.37
C VAL A 29 17.63 53.67 -51.23
N THR A 30 18.32 53.23 -50.18
CA THR A 30 19.73 53.57 -49.96
C THR A 30 20.56 52.31 -49.90
N GLY A 31 21.61 52.22 -50.71
CA GLY A 31 22.43 51.03 -50.80
C GLY A 31 23.59 51.21 -51.76
N ILE A 32 24.45 50.21 -51.86
CA ILE A 32 25.53 50.18 -52.85
C ILE A 32 24.95 49.70 -54.17
N LEU A 33 25.19 50.42 -55.25
CA LEU A 33 24.80 49.97 -56.58
C LEU A 33 25.76 48.85 -57.01
N GLU A 34 25.29 47.61 -57.07
CA GLU A 34 26.13 46.45 -57.39
C GLU A 34 26.26 46.25 -58.91
N ASP A 35 25.16 46.38 -59.64
CA ASP A 35 25.16 46.18 -61.08
C ASP A 35 24.01 46.93 -61.76
N VAL A 36 24.13 47.16 -63.07
CA VAL A 36 23.12 47.82 -63.90
C VAL A 36 22.92 47.01 -65.19
N ASP A 37 21.77 46.34 -65.30
CA ASP A 37 21.40 45.61 -66.52
C ASP A 37 20.46 46.46 -67.40
N TYR A 38 21.01 46.99 -68.49
CA TYR A 38 20.24 47.75 -69.47
C TYR A 38 19.43 46.91 -70.45
N LYS A 39 19.71 45.61 -70.58
CA LYS A 39 18.95 44.72 -71.46
C LYS A 39 17.63 44.33 -70.82
N ASP A 40 17.70 43.98 -69.54
CA ASP A 40 16.53 43.55 -68.75
C ASP A 40 15.88 44.70 -67.96
N GLY A 41 16.51 45.88 -67.93
CA GLY A 41 15.89 47.12 -67.45
C GLY A 41 15.85 47.26 -65.92
N PHE A 42 16.82 46.68 -65.20
CA PHE A 42 16.90 46.78 -63.74
C PHE A 42 18.31 47.10 -63.23
N ILE A 43 18.38 47.60 -61.99
CA ILE A 43 19.61 47.79 -61.23
C ILE A 43 19.61 46.90 -59.99
N LEU A 44 20.79 46.44 -59.59
CA LEU A 44 20.99 45.72 -58.33
C LEU A 44 21.54 46.67 -57.28
N VAL A 45 20.91 46.67 -56.11
CA VAL A 45 21.25 47.55 -54.99
C VAL A 45 21.40 46.72 -53.73
N ASP A 46 22.61 46.66 -53.18
CA ASP A 46 22.87 46.06 -51.88
C ASP A 46 22.54 47.07 -50.76
N SER A 47 21.43 46.82 -50.08
CA SER A 47 20.94 47.63 -48.96
C SER A 47 21.19 46.93 -47.62
N SER A 48 20.97 47.61 -46.50
CA SER A 48 21.05 46.99 -45.17
C SER A 48 20.07 45.83 -44.95
N GLN A 49 19.05 45.72 -45.79
CA GLN A 49 18.08 44.62 -45.78
C GLN A 49 18.41 43.50 -46.77
N GLY A 50 19.51 43.61 -47.53
CA GLY A 50 19.95 42.65 -48.55
C GLY A 50 19.95 43.22 -49.98
N LEU A 51 20.26 42.35 -50.94
CA LEU A 51 20.33 42.68 -52.36
C LEU A 51 18.92 42.82 -52.96
N GLY A 52 18.57 44.03 -53.38
CA GLY A 52 17.30 44.34 -54.05
C GLY A 52 17.49 44.63 -55.53
N CYS A 53 16.47 44.32 -56.35
CA CYS A 53 16.41 44.76 -57.74
C CYS A 53 15.40 45.91 -57.88
N LEU A 54 15.75 46.95 -58.63
CA LEU A 54 14.87 48.08 -58.93
C LEU A 54 14.77 48.23 -60.44
N ARG A 55 13.56 48.41 -60.97
CA ARG A 55 13.38 48.71 -62.40
C ARG A 55 13.92 50.10 -62.72
N ILE A 56 14.65 50.22 -63.83
CA ILE A 56 15.22 51.49 -64.29
C ILE A 56 14.11 52.51 -64.56
N ASP A 57 12.97 52.05 -65.10
CA ASP A 57 11.82 52.92 -65.43
C ASP A 57 11.15 53.55 -64.21
N THR A 58 11.31 52.96 -63.02
CA THR A 58 10.71 53.50 -61.79
C THR A 58 11.65 54.47 -61.08
N ILE A 59 12.89 54.66 -61.53
CA ILE A 59 13.87 55.54 -60.90
C ILE A 59 13.66 56.98 -61.37
N ILE A 60 13.28 57.86 -60.43
CA ILE A 60 13.18 59.30 -60.68
C ILE A 60 14.55 59.96 -60.61
N ALA A 61 15.35 59.60 -59.60
CA ALA A 61 16.65 60.22 -59.36
C ALA A 61 17.60 59.26 -58.65
N ILE A 62 18.89 59.32 -59.01
CA ILE A 62 19.97 58.60 -58.33
C ILE A 62 21.12 59.56 -58.04
N LYS A 63 21.63 59.53 -56.80
CA LYS A 63 22.76 60.36 -56.38
C LYS A 63 23.73 59.59 -55.48
N PRO A 64 25.06 59.73 -55.64
CA PRO A 64 26.02 59.18 -54.70
C PRO A 64 25.87 59.86 -53.32
N GLY A 65 25.84 59.05 -52.26
CA GLY A 65 25.73 59.50 -50.87
C GLY A 65 26.88 58.96 -50.02
N LYS A 66 27.09 59.55 -48.84
CA LYS A 66 27.98 58.98 -47.81
C LYS A 66 27.20 57.98 -46.97
N LYS A 67 27.75 56.79 -46.75
CA LYS A 67 27.21 55.78 -45.83
C LYS A 67 27.19 56.38 -44.41
N HIS A 68 26.02 56.56 -43.82
CA HIS A 68 25.91 56.99 -42.43
C HIS A 68 26.28 55.78 -41.56
N ARG A 69 27.37 55.88 -40.80
CA ARG A 69 27.79 54.83 -39.87
C ARG A 69 26.94 55.00 -38.60
N PRO A 70 26.06 54.05 -38.24
CA PRO A 70 25.37 54.14 -36.95
C PRO A 70 26.40 54.04 -35.83
N GLU A 71 26.42 55.03 -34.94
CA GLU A 71 27.17 54.97 -33.69
C GLU A 71 26.51 53.92 -32.78
N ASN A 72 27.07 52.71 -32.75
CA ASN A 72 26.72 51.74 -31.71
C ASN A 72 27.34 52.21 -30.39
N LYS A 73 26.53 52.84 -29.53
CA LYS A 73 26.84 52.91 -28.10
C LYS A 73 26.75 51.49 -27.55
N THR A 74 27.88 50.84 -27.31
CA THR A 74 27.95 49.58 -26.56
C THR A 74 27.42 49.87 -25.15
N ARG A 75 26.17 49.53 -24.89
CA ARG A 75 25.69 49.36 -23.51
C ARG A 75 26.45 48.14 -22.98
N LEU A 76 27.18 48.29 -21.88
CA LEU A 76 27.74 47.14 -21.17
C LEU A 76 26.55 46.30 -20.68
N ASN A 77 26.55 45.02 -21.01
CA ASN A 77 25.43 44.11 -20.78
C ASN A 77 25.38 43.70 -19.29
N ASP A 78 24.92 44.61 -18.41
CA ASP A 78 24.66 44.28 -17.00
C ASP A 78 23.53 43.24 -16.85
N ASP A 79 22.72 43.03 -17.90
CA ASP A 79 21.67 42.01 -17.96
C ASP A 79 22.21 40.58 -17.78
N GLU A 80 23.47 40.31 -18.12
CA GLU A 80 24.03 38.95 -18.02
C GLU A 80 24.32 38.54 -16.57
N ALA A 81 24.73 39.49 -15.73
CA ALA A 81 24.91 39.26 -14.29
C ALA A 81 23.56 39.09 -13.56
N ASP A 82 22.55 39.87 -13.95
CA ASP A 82 21.20 39.79 -13.40
C ASP A 82 20.49 38.47 -13.77
N VAL A 83 20.68 37.98 -15.00
CA VAL A 83 20.17 36.65 -15.41
C VAL A 83 20.86 35.53 -14.62
N GLY A 84 22.16 35.65 -14.35
CA GLY A 84 22.90 34.70 -13.52
C GLY A 84 22.35 34.59 -12.10
N ILE A 85 22.08 35.73 -11.44
CA ILE A 85 21.49 35.76 -10.10
C ILE A 85 20.07 35.13 -10.12
N GLY A 86 19.27 35.44 -11.14
CA GLY A 86 17.94 34.83 -11.32
C GLY A 86 17.99 33.31 -11.42
N THR A 87 18.95 32.76 -12.18
CA THR A 87 19.12 31.30 -12.31
C THR A 87 19.53 30.63 -11.00
N LEU A 88 20.40 31.27 -10.20
CA LEU A 88 20.80 30.74 -8.89
C LEU A 88 19.62 30.69 -7.90
N ILE A 89 18.75 31.71 -7.92
CA ILE A 89 17.55 31.74 -7.06
C ILE A 89 16.60 30.60 -7.43
N VAL A 90 16.31 30.40 -8.71
CA VAL A 90 15.45 29.31 -9.18
C VAL A 90 16.06 27.95 -8.88
N PHE A 91 17.38 27.82 -9.04
CA PHE A 91 18.09 26.57 -8.72
C PHE A 91 17.91 26.19 -7.25
N ILE A 92 18.15 27.14 -6.33
CA ILE A 92 17.96 26.89 -4.89
C ILE A 92 16.49 26.57 -4.60
N ALA A 93 15.54 27.32 -5.17
CA ALA A 93 14.11 27.08 -4.98
C ALA A 93 13.69 25.68 -5.44
N MET A 94 14.16 25.23 -6.62
CA MET A 94 13.86 23.91 -7.16
C MET A 94 14.43 22.80 -6.27
N VAL A 95 15.65 22.97 -5.75
CA VAL A 95 16.26 22.01 -4.83
C VAL A 95 15.46 21.90 -3.53
N LEU A 96 15.00 23.03 -2.96
CA LEU A 96 14.19 23.02 -1.74
C LEU A 96 12.83 22.33 -1.96
N VAL A 97 12.14 22.62 -3.07
CA VAL A 97 10.87 21.96 -3.40
C VAL A 97 11.07 20.46 -3.62
N ALA A 98 12.14 20.07 -4.32
CA ALA A 98 12.48 18.67 -4.54
C ALA A 98 12.76 17.94 -3.21
N ALA A 99 13.46 18.58 -2.26
CA ALA A 99 13.73 18.00 -0.94
C ALA A 99 12.44 17.75 -0.14
N VAL A 100 11.50 18.71 -0.13
CA VAL A 100 10.21 18.55 0.55
C VAL A 100 9.38 17.44 -0.12
N ALA A 101 9.32 17.41 -1.45
CA ALA A 101 8.61 16.38 -2.19
C ALA A 101 9.19 14.97 -1.92
N ALA A 102 10.53 14.84 -1.91
CA ALA A 102 11.20 13.59 -1.60
C ALA A 102 10.91 13.11 -0.16
N SER A 103 10.88 14.03 0.81
CA SER A 103 10.53 13.72 2.20
C SER A 103 9.12 13.13 2.31
N VAL A 104 8.13 13.74 1.65
CA VAL A 104 6.74 13.25 1.66
C VAL A 104 6.61 11.88 0.98
N ILE A 105 7.32 11.67 -0.13
CA ILE A 105 7.36 10.37 -0.83
C ILE A 105 7.94 9.29 0.10
N MET A 106 9.06 9.59 0.76
CA MET A 106 9.72 8.65 1.67
C MET A 106 8.82 8.31 2.86
N GLN A 107 8.23 9.30 3.51
CA GLN A 107 7.33 9.09 4.64
C GLN A 107 6.11 8.25 4.23
N THR A 108 5.56 8.48 3.04
CA THR A 108 4.44 7.69 2.53
C THR A 108 4.86 6.24 2.27
N ALA A 109 6.02 6.04 1.65
CA ALA A 109 6.56 4.72 1.37
C ALA A 109 6.82 3.93 2.66
N GLU A 110 7.40 4.56 3.69
CA GLU A 110 7.67 3.91 4.98
C GLU A 110 6.37 3.50 5.68
N ASN A 111 5.37 4.39 5.73
CA ASN A 111 4.06 4.06 6.30
C ASN A 111 3.40 2.87 5.59
N LEU A 112 3.49 2.84 4.25
CA LEU A 112 2.97 1.71 3.47
C LEU A 112 3.74 0.43 3.74
N GLN A 113 5.06 0.49 3.86
CA GLN A 113 5.90 -0.67 4.19
C GLN A 113 5.60 -1.23 5.59
N GLN A 114 5.49 -0.36 6.60
CA GLN A 114 5.14 -0.78 7.96
C GLN A 114 3.75 -1.43 8.02
N ARG A 115 2.77 -0.85 7.32
CA ARG A 115 1.42 -1.42 7.20
C ARG A 115 1.44 -2.75 6.45
N ALA A 116 2.13 -2.84 5.32
CA ALA A 116 2.25 -4.06 4.54
C ALA A 116 2.92 -5.18 5.37
N TYR A 117 3.96 -4.85 6.13
CA TYR A 117 4.60 -5.79 7.05
C TYR A 117 3.69 -6.25 8.18
N ALA A 118 2.97 -5.32 8.83
CA ALA A 118 2.04 -5.63 9.90
C ALA A 118 0.90 -6.53 9.42
N VAL A 119 0.28 -6.19 8.29
CA VAL A 119 -0.79 -6.99 7.67
C VAL A 119 -0.24 -8.34 7.24
N GLY A 120 0.91 -8.39 6.57
CA GLY A 120 1.55 -9.65 6.19
C GLY A 120 1.78 -10.57 7.39
N LYS A 121 2.30 -10.03 8.50
CA LYS A 121 2.50 -10.79 9.74
C LYS A 121 1.17 -11.24 10.37
N GLN A 122 0.15 -10.39 10.38
CA GLN A 122 -1.18 -10.72 10.91
C GLN A 122 -1.85 -11.80 10.06
N THR A 123 -1.80 -11.70 8.73
CA THR A 123 -2.37 -12.70 7.82
C THR A 123 -1.63 -14.03 7.94
N ILE A 124 -0.29 -14.02 7.99
CA ILE A 124 0.49 -15.26 8.22
C ILE A 124 0.06 -15.89 9.54
N ARG A 125 -0.05 -15.11 10.61
CA ARG A 125 -0.51 -15.60 11.91
C ARG A 125 -1.92 -16.18 11.80
N ASP A 126 -2.85 -15.52 11.13
CA ASP A 126 -4.25 -15.96 11.04
C ASP A 126 -4.43 -17.23 10.18
N VAL A 127 -3.61 -17.44 9.14
CA VAL A 127 -3.69 -18.68 8.34
C VAL A 127 -2.89 -19.83 8.93
N SER A 128 -1.78 -19.55 9.63
CA SER A 128 -0.89 -20.59 10.18
C SER A 128 -1.31 -21.05 11.58
N THR A 129 -1.96 -20.17 12.35
CA THR A 129 -2.41 -20.48 13.71
C THR A 129 -3.69 -21.30 13.68
N GLY A 130 -3.83 -22.22 14.63
CA GLY A 130 -5.10 -22.92 14.82
C GLY A 130 -5.00 -24.01 15.85
N LEU A 131 -6.17 -24.41 16.34
CA LEU A 131 -6.30 -25.50 17.30
C LEU A 131 -6.84 -26.75 16.60
N ARG A 132 -6.34 -27.91 17.00
CA ARG A 132 -6.82 -29.22 16.58
C ARG A 132 -7.31 -29.99 17.80
N VAL A 133 -8.50 -30.55 17.68
CA VAL A 133 -9.03 -31.52 18.65
C VAL A 133 -8.47 -32.89 18.29
N ILE A 134 -7.83 -33.55 19.26
CA ILE A 134 -7.23 -34.89 19.09
C ILE A 134 -8.28 -35.97 19.33
N GLY A 135 -9.11 -35.77 20.35
CA GLY A 135 -10.12 -36.73 20.76
C GLY A 135 -11.03 -36.15 21.83
N VAL A 136 -12.17 -36.79 22.00
CA VAL A 136 -13.18 -36.41 22.97
C VAL A 136 -13.51 -37.65 23.81
N THR A 137 -13.66 -37.43 25.12
CA THR A 137 -13.95 -38.50 26.07
C THR A 137 -15.03 -38.03 27.02
N GLY A 138 -16.06 -38.86 27.21
CA GLY A 138 -17.17 -38.60 28.11
C GLY A 138 -16.98 -39.29 29.45
N TYR A 139 -17.47 -38.64 30.50
CA TYR A 139 -17.62 -39.23 31.83
C TYR A 139 -19.09 -39.28 32.24
N THR A 140 -19.54 -40.47 32.61
CA THR A 140 -20.93 -40.71 32.97
C THR A 140 -21.22 -40.51 34.45
N ASP A 141 -22.50 -40.30 34.75
CA ASP A 141 -23.04 -40.41 36.10
C ASP A 141 -22.74 -41.81 36.70
N VAL A 142 -22.83 -41.91 38.03
CA VAL A 142 -22.74 -43.15 38.81
C VAL A 142 -23.71 -44.21 38.29
N ASN A 143 -24.89 -43.81 37.85
CA ASN A 143 -25.92 -44.71 37.32
C ASN A 143 -25.73 -45.08 35.84
N LYS A 144 -24.72 -44.52 35.16
CA LYS A 144 -24.38 -44.79 33.75
C LYS A 144 -25.57 -44.58 32.80
N THR A 145 -26.38 -43.57 33.05
CA THR A 145 -27.55 -43.23 32.23
C THR A 145 -27.25 -42.12 31.23
N LYS A 146 -26.27 -41.26 31.53
CA LYS A 146 -25.94 -40.05 30.77
C LYS A 146 -24.48 -39.65 30.97
N ILE A 147 -23.94 -38.86 30.04
CA ILE A 147 -22.62 -38.23 30.15
C ILE A 147 -22.78 -36.86 30.82
N GLU A 148 -22.08 -36.66 31.94
CA GLU A 148 -22.11 -35.42 32.73
C GLU A 148 -20.94 -34.50 32.43
N TYR A 149 -19.77 -35.06 32.13
CA TYR A 149 -18.58 -34.28 31.81
C TYR A 149 -17.96 -34.71 30.50
N LEU A 150 -17.43 -33.72 29.78
CA LEU A 150 -16.72 -33.92 28.53
C LEU A 150 -15.26 -33.48 28.71
N ALA A 151 -14.34 -34.35 28.33
CA ALA A 151 -12.92 -34.07 28.22
C ALA A 151 -12.54 -33.97 26.75
N ILE A 152 -12.11 -32.78 26.31
CA ILE A 152 -11.72 -32.51 24.93
C ILE A 152 -10.21 -32.33 24.91
N ALA A 153 -9.48 -33.27 24.32
CA ALA A 153 -8.03 -33.17 24.17
C ALA A 153 -7.68 -32.27 22.99
N ILE A 154 -6.88 -31.25 23.23
CA ILE A 154 -6.51 -30.23 22.25
C ILE A 154 -4.99 -30.12 22.10
N THR A 155 -4.57 -29.79 20.90
CA THR A 155 -3.18 -29.41 20.58
C THR A 155 -3.19 -28.37 19.48
N PRO A 156 -2.25 -27.41 19.48
CA PRO A 156 -2.12 -26.49 18.37
C PRO A 156 -1.70 -27.22 17.08
N ARG A 157 -2.00 -26.61 15.93
CA ARG A 157 -1.51 -27.11 14.64
C ARG A 157 0.01 -26.93 14.55
N ALA A 158 0.66 -27.78 13.76
CA ALA A 158 2.09 -27.64 13.51
C ALA A 158 2.36 -26.29 12.80
N GLY A 159 3.35 -25.54 13.29
CA GLY A 159 3.65 -24.19 12.77
C GLY A 159 2.65 -23.12 13.21
N SER A 160 1.79 -23.42 14.18
CA SER A 160 0.94 -22.44 14.84
C SER A 160 1.79 -21.49 15.68
N TYR A 161 1.37 -20.23 15.75
CA TYR A 161 1.81 -19.38 16.85
C TYR A 161 1.13 -19.82 18.15
N ASP A 162 1.66 -19.35 19.27
CA ASP A 162 1.08 -19.59 20.58
C ASP A 162 -0.36 -19.05 20.62
N VAL A 163 -1.28 -19.87 21.10
CA VAL A 163 -2.70 -19.54 21.19
C VAL A 163 -3.04 -19.25 22.64
N ASP A 164 -3.73 -18.13 22.89
CA ASP A 164 -4.22 -17.80 24.23
C ASP A 164 -5.56 -18.50 24.51
N LEU A 165 -5.57 -19.42 25.46
CA LEU A 165 -6.77 -20.15 25.89
C LEU A 165 -7.77 -19.25 26.61
N ASN A 166 -7.33 -18.15 27.24
CA ASN A 166 -8.26 -17.24 27.93
C ASN A 166 -9.20 -16.51 26.96
N LYS A 167 -8.74 -16.27 25.73
CA LYS A 167 -9.55 -15.67 24.66
C LYS A 167 -10.21 -16.70 23.75
N THR A 168 -9.97 -17.98 24.01
CA THR A 168 -10.55 -19.07 23.23
C THR A 168 -11.97 -19.35 23.72
N LEU A 169 -12.92 -19.36 22.79
CA LEU A 169 -14.33 -19.65 23.05
C LEU A 169 -14.67 -21.06 22.59
N LEU A 170 -15.40 -21.79 23.43
CA LEU A 170 -15.92 -23.10 23.09
C LEU A 170 -17.42 -22.99 22.82
N TYR A 171 -17.83 -23.35 21.62
CA TYR A 171 -19.21 -23.44 21.20
C TYR A 171 -19.66 -24.90 21.27
N ILE A 172 -20.83 -25.13 21.85
CA ILE A 172 -21.44 -26.46 21.95
C ILE A 172 -22.89 -26.34 21.50
N GLN A 173 -23.30 -27.26 20.64
CA GLN A 173 -24.65 -27.32 20.07
C GLN A 173 -25.22 -28.73 20.20
N LEU A 174 -26.40 -28.79 20.81
CA LEU A 174 -27.32 -29.94 20.73
C LEU A 174 -28.69 -29.40 20.29
N ASP A 175 -29.54 -29.04 21.26
CA ASP A 175 -30.82 -28.34 21.02
C ASP A 175 -30.68 -26.82 21.14
N ASN A 176 -29.76 -26.37 22.01
CA ASN A 176 -29.43 -24.97 22.23
C ASN A 176 -27.97 -24.71 21.87
N TYR A 177 -27.66 -23.45 21.57
CA TYR A 177 -26.30 -22.99 21.26
C TYR A 177 -25.67 -22.31 22.47
N SER A 178 -24.71 -22.98 23.11
CA SER A 178 -24.03 -22.49 24.32
C SER A 178 -22.60 -22.07 24.01
N VAL A 179 -22.16 -20.98 24.65
CA VAL A 179 -20.81 -20.44 24.53
C VAL A 179 -20.12 -20.50 25.88
N LEU A 180 -18.92 -21.07 25.91
CA LEU A 180 -18.13 -21.23 27.11
C LEU A 180 -16.78 -20.52 26.99
N SER A 181 -16.35 -19.87 28.08
CA SER A 181 -15.03 -19.25 28.22
C SER A 181 -14.19 -19.95 29.28
N LEU A 182 -12.89 -19.70 29.29
CA LEU A 182 -11.98 -20.29 30.28
C LEU A 182 -12.28 -19.78 31.70
N ASN A 183 -12.39 -20.69 32.67
CA ASN A 183 -12.30 -20.32 34.08
C ASN A 183 -10.85 -20.35 34.57
N LEU A 184 -10.30 -19.18 34.86
CA LEU A 184 -8.93 -19.02 35.36
C LEU A 184 -8.65 -19.73 36.69
N ALA A 185 -9.69 -19.95 37.52
CA ALA A 185 -9.57 -20.67 38.78
C ALA A 185 -9.59 -22.21 38.61
N SER A 186 -9.98 -22.71 37.43
CA SER A 186 -10.11 -24.13 37.13
C SER A 186 -9.03 -24.60 36.16
N LYS A 187 -7.77 -24.44 36.59
CA LYS A 187 -6.59 -24.88 35.86
C LYS A 187 -5.77 -25.88 36.67
N ALA A 188 -5.22 -26.89 36.02
CA ALA A 188 -4.30 -27.85 36.64
C ALA A 188 -3.10 -28.11 35.73
N ASN A 189 -1.90 -28.22 36.33
CA ASN A 189 -0.66 -28.41 35.59
C ASN A 189 -0.34 -29.88 35.24
N ARG A 190 -1.12 -30.81 35.81
CA ARG A 190 -0.93 -32.24 35.65
C ARG A 190 -2.20 -32.96 36.03
N VAL A 191 -2.40 -34.15 35.50
CA VAL A 191 -3.44 -35.07 35.95
C VAL A 191 -3.06 -35.59 37.34
N THR A 192 -4.01 -35.59 38.29
CA THR A 192 -3.82 -36.16 39.63
C THR A 192 -4.01 -37.68 39.61
N ASP A 193 -3.57 -38.37 40.66
CA ASP A 193 -3.67 -39.84 40.77
C ASP A 193 -5.13 -40.38 40.66
N GLY A 194 -6.13 -39.52 40.86
CA GLY A 194 -7.55 -39.83 40.69
C GLY A 194 -8.05 -39.79 39.25
N GLY A 195 -7.20 -39.47 38.27
CA GLY A 195 -7.54 -39.38 36.85
C GLY A 195 -8.05 -38.01 36.41
N ILE A 196 -8.29 -37.88 35.09
CA ILE A 196 -8.58 -36.61 34.40
C ILE A 196 -9.81 -35.90 35.01
N PHE A 197 -10.90 -36.64 35.25
CA PHE A 197 -12.16 -36.07 35.74
C PHE A 197 -12.17 -35.70 37.23
N ASN A 198 -11.18 -36.15 38.02
CA ASN A 198 -11.02 -35.77 39.42
C ASN A 198 -9.92 -34.72 39.64
N THR A 199 -9.24 -34.31 38.57
CA THR A 199 -8.10 -33.38 38.64
C THR A 199 -8.55 -31.94 38.92
N LEU A 200 -9.69 -31.53 38.36
CA LEU A 200 -10.25 -30.20 38.56
C LEU A 200 -11.36 -30.21 39.59
N ASN A 201 -11.53 -29.07 40.26
CA ASN A 201 -12.69 -28.85 41.12
C ASN A 201 -13.92 -28.60 40.25
N LEU A 202 -14.71 -29.65 40.03
CA LEU A 202 -15.87 -29.67 39.14
C LEU A 202 -16.98 -28.68 39.56
N SER A 203 -17.02 -28.27 40.83
CA SER A 203 -17.98 -27.28 41.32
C SER A 203 -17.74 -25.86 40.81
N LEU A 204 -16.56 -25.58 40.26
CA LEU A 204 -16.22 -24.29 39.65
C LEU A 204 -16.62 -24.20 38.18
N LEU A 205 -17.12 -25.30 37.59
CA LEU A 205 -17.52 -25.39 36.19
C LEU A 205 -19.03 -25.18 36.05
N ASN A 206 -19.38 -24.01 35.52
CA ASN A 206 -20.75 -23.55 35.28
C ASN A 206 -21.14 -23.70 33.80
N ALA A 207 -22.39 -23.34 33.47
CA ALA A 207 -22.93 -23.41 32.10
C ALA A 207 -22.17 -22.54 31.06
N THR A 208 -21.40 -21.56 31.51
CA THR A 208 -20.68 -20.61 30.65
C THR A 208 -19.16 -20.81 30.65
N ASN A 209 -18.66 -21.82 31.38
CA ASN A 209 -17.24 -21.91 31.69
C ASN A 209 -16.68 -23.31 31.44
N TYR A 210 -15.44 -23.40 30.96
CA TYR A 210 -14.68 -24.64 30.89
C TYR A 210 -13.37 -24.55 31.70
N GLY A 211 -12.87 -25.70 32.13
CA GLY A 211 -11.59 -25.84 32.83
C GLY A 211 -10.51 -26.38 31.92
N VAL A 212 -9.25 -26.18 32.29
CA VAL A 212 -8.09 -26.63 31.51
C VAL A 212 -7.17 -27.48 32.38
N ILE A 213 -6.70 -28.59 31.82
CA ILE A 213 -5.66 -29.44 32.40
C ILE A 213 -4.52 -29.52 31.38
N SER A 214 -3.30 -29.15 31.75
CA SER A 214 -2.14 -29.44 30.91
C SER A 214 -1.70 -30.90 31.09
N ILE A 215 -1.39 -31.56 29.98
CA ILE A 215 -0.82 -32.91 29.96
C ILE A 215 0.67 -32.83 29.62
N HIS A 216 0.96 -32.07 28.58
CA HIS A 216 2.30 -31.84 28.09
C HIS A 216 2.51 -30.33 28.03
N ASP A 217 3.29 -29.83 28.98
CA ASP A 217 3.67 -28.43 29.09
C ASP A 217 5.06 -28.40 29.73
N ARG A 218 6.07 -28.00 28.96
CA ARG A 218 7.47 -28.02 29.42
C ARG A 218 7.84 -26.73 30.17
N ASP A 219 7.15 -25.63 29.89
CA ASP A 219 7.48 -24.28 30.40
C ASP A 219 6.43 -23.71 31.38
N ASP A 220 5.37 -24.48 31.66
CA ASP A 220 4.18 -24.12 32.43
C ASP A 220 3.45 -22.91 31.83
N SER A 221 3.50 -22.73 30.50
CA SER A 221 2.87 -21.61 29.79
C SER A 221 1.35 -21.59 30.00
N ILE A 222 0.69 -22.75 30.03
CA ILE A 222 -0.76 -22.85 30.21
C ILE A 222 -1.18 -22.32 31.59
N MET A 223 -0.35 -22.52 32.62
CA MET A 223 -0.66 -22.07 33.97
C MET A 223 -0.36 -20.60 34.18
N LYS A 224 0.78 -20.10 33.67
CA LYS A 224 1.26 -18.72 33.90
C LYS A 224 0.62 -17.72 32.95
N THR A 225 0.60 -18.02 31.66
CA THR A 225 0.20 -17.09 30.60
C THR A 225 -1.08 -17.51 29.87
N ASN A 226 -1.60 -18.72 30.14
CA ASN A 226 -2.70 -19.36 29.41
C ASN A 226 -2.39 -19.57 27.92
N GLY A 227 -1.14 -19.43 27.52
CA GLY A 227 -0.69 -19.73 26.17
C GLY A 227 -0.50 -21.22 26.01
N ILE A 228 -0.91 -21.76 24.86
CA ILE A 228 -0.58 -23.11 24.43
C ILE A 228 0.37 -23.02 23.23
N SER A 229 1.55 -23.61 23.34
CA SER A 229 2.57 -23.62 22.28
C SER A 229 2.48 -24.87 21.40
N THR A 230 3.23 -24.93 20.30
CA THR A 230 3.13 -26.01 19.28
C THR A 230 3.39 -27.42 19.83
N ALA A 231 4.17 -27.56 20.90
CA ALA A 231 4.48 -28.86 21.50
C ALA A 231 3.49 -29.28 22.58
N ASP A 232 2.64 -28.35 23.03
CA ASP A 232 1.84 -28.56 24.22
C ASP A 232 0.53 -29.29 23.92
N GLN A 233 0.05 -29.98 24.95
CA GLN A 233 -1.23 -30.68 24.94
C GLN A 233 -2.01 -30.34 26.19
N ALA A 234 -3.27 -29.99 25.98
CA ALA A 234 -4.19 -29.67 27.05
C ALA A 234 -5.49 -30.45 26.89
N ILE A 235 -6.19 -30.66 28.00
CA ILE A 235 -7.55 -31.18 28.04
C ILE A 235 -8.46 -30.08 28.53
N LEU A 236 -9.52 -29.80 27.79
CA LEU A 236 -10.61 -28.96 28.24
C LEU A 236 -11.66 -29.83 28.94
N ILE A 237 -12.06 -29.45 30.15
CA ILE A 237 -13.14 -30.12 30.88
C ILE A 237 -14.37 -29.24 30.88
N VAL A 238 -15.49 -29.82 30.45
CA VAL A 238 -16.79 -29.16 30.38
C VAL A 238 -17.80 -29.93 31.22
N ASN A 239 -18.61 -29.20 31.99
CA ASN A 239 -19.74 -29.75 32.73
C ASN A 239 -21.01 -29.71 31.85
N LEU A 240 -21.35 -30.82 31.22
CA LEU A 240 -22.52 -30.94 30.34
C LEU A 240 -23.84 -30.84 31.13
N THR A 241 -23.88 -31.27 32.38
CA THR A 241 -25.08 -31.14 33.22
C THR A 241 -25.48 -29.69 33.41
N ALA A 242 -24.49 -28.79 33.57
CA ALA A 242 -24.75 -27.36 33.69
C ALA A 242 -25.06 -26.70 32.33
N VAL A 243 -24.31 -27.08 31.29
CA VAL A 243 -24.41 -26.49 29.95
C VAL A 243 -25.71 -26.86 29.24
N LEU A 244 -26.16 -28.11 29.40
CA LEU A 244 -27.40 -28.62 28.81
C LEU A 244 -28.50 -28.66 29.87
N SER A 245 -29.08 -27.51 30.18
CA SER A 245 -30.10 -27.39 31.24
C SER A 245 -31.42 -28.12 30.92
N ALA A 246 -31.69 -28.47 29.65
CA ALA A 246 -32.89 -29.21 29.26
C ALA A 246 -32.77 -30.71 29.59
N THR A 247 -31.60 -31.28 29.31
CA THR A 247 -31.36 -32.73 29.36
C THR A 247 -30.50 -33.15 30.56
N ASN A 248 -29.91 -32.17 31.26
CA ASN A 248 -29.01 -32.36 32.41
C ASN A 248 -27.85 -33.32 32.11
N GLY A 249 -27.26 -33.21 30.91
CA GLY A 249 -26.22 -34.09 30.38
C GLY A 249 -26.56 -34.58 28.97
N LEU A 250 -25.66 -35.37 28.37
CA LEU A 250 -25.86 -35.98 27.06
C LEU A 250 -26.45 -37.39 27.21
N LEU A 251 -27.58 -37.65 26.57
CA LEU A 251 -28.27 -38.95 26.63
C LEU A 251 -27.65 -39.97 25.66
N PRO A 252 -27.92 -41.28 25.84
CA PRO A 252 -27.48 -42.31 24.89
C PRO A 252 -28.09 -42.09 23.50
N GLY A 253 -27.26 -42.16 22.45
CA GLY A 253 -27.69 -42.02 21.06
C GLY A 253 -27.80 -40.58 20.53
N GLU A 254 -27.52 -39.57 21.36
CA GLU A 254 -27.48 -38.16 20.94
C GLU A 254 -26.13 -37.80 20.31
N VAL A 255 -26.16 -36.79 19.44
CA VAL A 255 -24.98 -36.26 18.75
C VAL A 255 -24.74 -34.82 19.19
N LEU A 256 -23.60 -34.57 19.80
CA LEU A 256 -23.19 -33.24 20.26
C LEU A 256 -22.17 -32.66 19.28
N GLU A 257 -22.45 -31.50 18.72
CA GLU A 257 -21.50 -30.78 17.88
C GLU A 257 -20.81 -29.68 18.69
N GLY A 258 -19.51 -29.49 18.45
CA GLY A 258 -18.77 -28.45 19.12
C GLY A 258 -17.66 -27.85 18.28
N LYS A 259 -17.37 -26.59 18.57
CA LYS A 259 -16.34 -25.80 17.88
C LYS A 259 -15.53 -25.00 18.89
N LEU A 260 -14.22 -25.20 18.87
CA LEU A 260 -13.26 -24.44 19.66
C LEU A 260 -12.65 -23.34 18.80
N VAL A 261 -12.97 -22.09 19.11
CA VAL A 261 -12.58 -20.92 18.33
C VAL A 261 -11.52 -20.12 19.10
N PRO A 262 -10.26 -20.10 18.63
CA PRO A 262 -9.22 -19.24 19.20
C PRO A 262 -9.41 -17.76 18.80
N ASP A 263 -8.67 -16.86 19.46
CA ASP A 263 -8.64 -15.40 19.14
C ASP A 263 -8.17 -15.12 17.70
N VAL A 264 -7.24 -15.94 17.21
CA VAL A 264 -6.70 -15.89 15.85
C VAL A 264 -6.52 -17.31 15.34
N GLY A 265 -6.70 -17.51 14.04
CA GLY A 265 -6.46 -18.82 13.45
C GLY A 265 -7.69 -19.68 13.25
N ALA A 266 -7.43 -20.87 12.72
CA ALA A 266 -8.46 -21.85 12.42
C ALA A 266 -9.01 -22.51 13.70
N SER A 267 -10.33 -22.64 13.73
CA SER A 267 -11.04 -23.31 14.81
C SER A 267 -10.88 -24.83 14.75
N GLY A 268 -10.83 -25.46 15.93
CA GLY A 268 -10.98 -26.91 16.06
C GLY A 268 -12.47 -27.27 16.06
N ILE A 269 -12.87 -28.27 15.29
CA ILE A 269 -14.25 -28.78 15.27
C ILE A 269 -14.21 -30.21 15.81
N PHE A 270 -15.23 -30.58 16.58
CA PHE A 270 -15.44 -31.95 17.01
C PHE A 270 -16.92 -32.28 16.99
N VAL A 271 -17.20 -33.56 16.83
CA VAL A 271 -18.54 -34.13 16.96
C VAL A 271 -18.41 -35.31 17.88
N ALA A 272 -19.22 -35.35 18.93
CA ALA A 272 -19.22 -36.40 19.92
C ALA A 272 -20.50 -37.23 19.76
N TYR A 273 -20.33 -38.53 19.50
CA TYR A 273 -21.42 -39.48 19.31
C TYR A 273 -21.62 -40.29 20.58
N SER A 274 -22.72 -40.03 21.29
CA SER A 274 -23.05 -40.76 22.51
C SER A 274 -23.48 -42.20 22.17
N PRO A 275 -22.83 -43.25 22.70
CA PRO A 275 -23.24 -44.63 22.45
C PRO A 275 -24.63 -44.92 23.04
N ASN A 276 -25.36 -45.86 22.45
CA ASN A 276 -26.72 -46.23 22.88
C ASN A 276 -26.80 -46.83 24.30
N ALA A 277 -25.67 -47.27 24.87
CA ALA A 277 -25.61 -47.76 26.24
C ALA A 277 -24.20 -47.57 26.82
N PHE A 278 -24.12 -47.19 28.09
CA PHE A 278 -22.84 -46.96 28.79
C PHE A 278 -22.42 -48.16 29.64
N LYS A 279 -21.38 -48.87 29.21
CA LYS A 279 -20.82 -50.01 29.97
C LYS A 279 -19.88 -49.55 31.09
N TYR A 280 -19.05 -48.55 30.81
CA TYR A 280 -18.05 -47.99 31.72
C TYR A 280 -18.39 -46.54 32.07
N ARG A 281 -17.76 -46.00 33.12
CA ARG A 281 -17.95 -44.59 33.49
C ARG A 281 -17.20 -43.63 32.56
N VAL A 282 -16.12 -44.10 31.97
CA VAL A 282 -15.36 -43.38 30.96
C VAL A 282 -15.70 -44.04 29.62
N CYS A 283 -16.18 -43.24 28.69
CA CYS A 283 -16.54 -43.69 27.35
C CYS A 283 -15.84 -42.77 26.35
N GLU A 284 -15.34 -43.35 25.27
CA GLU A 284 -14.95 -42.58 24.09
C GLU A 284 -16.22 -42.12 23.36
N VAL A 285 -16.25 -40.86 22.94
CA VAL A 285 -17.44 -40.19 22.40
C VAL A 285 -17.05 -39.39 21.18
#